data_AF-A0A1G3SUZ6-F1
#
_entry.id   AF-A0A1G3SUZ6-F1
#
_cell.length_a   1.000
_cell.length_b   1.000
_cell.length_c   1.000
_cell.angle_alpha   90.00
_cell.angle_beta   90.00
_cell.angle_gamma   90.00
#
_symmetry.space_group_name_H-M   'P 1'
#
loop_
_entity.id
_entity.type
_entity.pdbx_description
1 polymer ?
#
loop_
_entity_poly.entity_id
_entity_poly.type
_entity_poly.pdbx_seq_one_letter_code
_entity_poly.pdbx_strand_id
1 'polypeptide(L)' 'MCLILTFALIVATLSFFSQGLLPHAIISGLLASLSLFFFIRKLIFNGRCIFGKETDCNKKLS' A
#
# COMPACT_ATOMS: atom_id res chain seq x y z
N MET A 1 -3.21 2.85 -8.47
CA MET A 1 -4.21 1.81 -8.15
C MET A 1 -4.07 1.27 -6.72
N CYS A 2 -2.87 0.93 -6.23
CA CYS A 2 -2.73 0.37 -4.87
C CYS A 2 -3.10 1.34 -3.73
N LEU A 3 -2.76 2.63 -3.80
CA LEU A 3 -3.00 3.60 -2.72
C LEU A 3 -4.47 3.75 -2.32
N ILE A 4 -5.37 3.86 -3.31
CA ILE A 4 -6.81 4.01 -3.08
C ILE A 4 -7.37 2.75 -2.41
N LEU A 5 -6.91 1.57 -2.85
CA LEU A 5 -7.28 0.29 -2.25
C LEU A 5 -6.79 0.19 -0.81
N THR A 6 -5.56 0.60 -0.53
CA THR A 6 -5.00 0.61 0.83
C THR A 6 -5.80 1.55 1.74
N PHE A 7 -6.18 2.72 1.26
CA PHE A 7 -7.00 3.66 2.01
C PHE A 7 -8.40 3.10 2.33
N ALA A 8 -9.04 2.46 1.34
CA ALA A 8 -10.32 1.79 1.53
C ALA A 8 -10.24 0.66 2.56
N LEU A 9 -9.17 -0.13 2.54
CA LEU A 9 -8.95 -1.20 3.52
C LEU A 9 -8.72 -0.66 4.93
N ILE A 10 -7.99 0.45 5.09
CA ILE A 10 -7.80 1.10 6.40
C ILE A 10 -9.14 1.58 6.96
N VAL A 11 -9.96 2.25 6.15
CA VAL A 11 -11.30 2.71 6.57
C VAL A 11 -12.20 1.53 6.92
N ALA A 12 -12.13 0.43 6.15
CA ALA A 12 -12.87 -0.80 6.44
C ALA A 12 -12.44 -1.40 7.79
N THR A 13 -11.14 -1.49 8.07
CA THR A 13 -10.61 -1.98 9.36
C THR A 13 -11.14 -1.17 10.54
N LEU A 14 -11.10 0.17 10.44
CA LEU A 14 -11.62 1.06 11.49
C LEU A 14 -13.13 0.87 11.70
N SER A 15 -13.88 0.72 10.61
CA SER A 15 -15.32 0.49 10.65
C SER A 15 -15.67 -0.85 11.30
N PHE A 16 -14.99 -1.94 10.93
CA PHE A 16 -15.19 -3.25 11.53
C PHE A 16 -14.78 -3.30 13.00
N PHE A 17 -13.70 -2.60 13.37
CA PHE A 17 -13.28 -2.47 14.77
C PHE A 17 -14.33 -1.74 15.60
N SER A 18 -14.88 -0.64 15.07
CA SER A 18 -15.94 0.12 15.74
C SER A 18 -17.24 -0.67 15.93
N GLN A 19 -17.50 -1.68 15.10
CA GLN A 19 -18.69 -2.54 15.19
C GLN A 19 -18.45 -3.82 16.00
N GLY A 20 -17.26 -3.99 16.60
CA GLY A 20 -16.93 -5.19 17.38
C GLY A 20 -16.66 -6.45 16.54
N LEU A 21 -16.60 -6.35 15.21
CA LEU A 21 -16.25 -7.44 14.30
C LEU A 21 -14.73 -7.63 14.22
N LEU A 22 -14.13 -8.04 15.33
CA LEU A 22 -12.69 -8.27 15.50
C LEU A 22 -12.05 -9.12 14.38
N PRO A 23 -12.58 -10.30 13.98
CA PRO A 23 -11.92 -11.11 12.95
C PRO A 23 -11.89 -10.41 11.58
N HIS A 24 -12.94 -9.66 11.23
CA HIS A 24 -12.97 -8.91 9.96
C HIS A 24 -12.02 -7.71 10.00
N ALA A 25 -11.96 -7.00 11.14
CA ALA A 25 -11.01 -5.91 11.33
C ALA A 25 -9.55 -6.39 11.19
N ILE A 26 -9.22 -7.55 11.75
CA ILE A 26 -7.88 -8.15 11.65
C ILE A 26 -7.55 -8.52 10.20
N ILE A 27 -8.46 -9.18 9.49
CA ILE A 27 -8.25 -9.58 8.08
C ILE A 27 -8.08 -8.34 7.19
N SER A 28 -8.97 -7.35 7.31
CA SER A 28 -8.86 -6.10 6.56
C SER A 28 -7.57 -5.33 6.91
N GLY A 29 -7.16 -5.36 8.17
CA GLY A 29 -5.92 -4.71 8.64
C GLY A 29 -4.67 -5.38 8.09
N LEU A 30 -4.64 -6.72 8.03
CA LEU A 30 -3.57 -7.48 7.40
C LEU A 30 -3.46 -7.18 5.91
N LEU A 31 -4.59 -7.15 5.20
CA LEU A 31 -4.65 -6.79 3.79
C LEU A 31 -4.17 -5.35 3.54
N ALA A 32 -4.58 -4.41 4.40
CA ALA A 32 -4.11 -3.02 4.35
C ALA A 32 -2.59 -2.94 4.56
N SER A 33 -2.06 -3.64 5.57
CA SER A 33 -0.63 -3.64 5.89
C SER A 33 0.21 -4.23 4.76
N LEU A 34 -0.21 -5.37 4.18
CA LEU A 34 0.45 -5.99 3.02
C LEU A 34 0.46 -5.06 1.81
N SER A 35 -0.68 -4.44 1.48
CA SER A 35 -0.76 -3.54 0.34
C SER A 35 0.05 -2.26 0.55
N LEU A 36 0.10 -1.75 1.78
CA LEU A 36 0.96 -0.62 2.17
C LEU A 36 2.45 -0.99 2.11
N PHE A 37 2.83 -2.18 2.57
CA PHE A 37 4.21 -2.69 2.48
C PHE A 37 4.69 -2.79 1.03
N PHE A 38 3.89 -3.40 0.15
CA PHE A 38 4.21 -3.46 -1.28
C PHE A 38 4.29 -2.06 -1.91
N PHE A 39 3.40 -1.16 -1.51
CA PHE A 39 3.44 0.22 -1.98
C PHE A 39 4.71 0.95 -1.53
N ILE A 40 5.06 0.90 -0.24
CA ILE A 40 6.29 1.49 0.30
C ILE A 40 7.52 0.87 -0.37
N ARG A 41 7.58 -0.46 -0.50
CA ARG A 41 8.70 -1.14 -1.15
C ARG A 41 8.85 -0.67 -2.61
N LYS A 42 7.74 -0.56 -3.34
CA LYS A 42 7.74 -0.05 -4.72
C LYS A 42 8.12 1.42 -4.77
N LEU A 43 7.70 2.22 -3.80
CA LEU A 43 8.05 3.64 -3.69
C LEU A 43 9.50 3.85 -3.23
N ILE A 44 10.13 2.91 -2.54
CA ILE A 44 11.56 2.98 -2.20
C ILE A 44 12.39 2.53 -3.41
N PHE A 45 12.04 1.40 -4.04
CA PHE A 45 12.75 0.89 -5.23
C PHE A 45 12.62 1.82 -6.44
N ASN A 46 11.42 2.34 -6.71
CA ASN A 46 11.19 3.33 -7.77
C ASN A 46 11.22 4.77 -7.26
N GLY A 47 11.45 5.02 -5.97
CA GLY A 47 11.51 6.38 -5.41
C GLY A 47 12.72 7.15 -5.92
N ARG A 48 13.81 6.45 -6.20
CA ARG A 48 14.95 7.02 -6.92
C ARG A 48 14.60 7.47 -8.34
N CYS A 49 13.56 6.89 -8.94
CA CYS A 49 13.00 7.34 -10.22
C CYS A 49 12.01 8.50 -10.10
N ILE A 50 11.21 8.54 -9.03
CA ILE A 50 10.16 9.56 -8.84
C ILE A 50 10.73 10.86 -8.23
N PHE A 51 11.74 10.75 -7.35
CA PHE A 51 12.35 11.87 -6.63
C PHE A 51 13.84 12.10 -6.96
N GLY A 52 14.48 11.20 -7.71
CA GLY A 52 15.84 11.38 -8.25
C GLY A 52 15.83 11.85 -9.71
N LYS A 53 17.01 12.07 -10.31
CA LYS A 53 17.11 12.44 -11.73
C LYS A 53 16.66 11.28 -12.62
N GLU A 54 15.98 11.58 -13.72
CA GLU A 54 15.44 10.60 -14.69
C GLU A 54 16.49 9.60 -15.25
N THR A 55 17.78 9.90 -15.09
CA THR A 55 18.93 9.05 -15.47
C THR A 55 19.14 7.82 -14.60
N ASP A 56 18.61 7.78 -13.36
CA ASP A 56 18.72 6.63 -12.45
C ASP A 56 17.61 5.58 -12.67
N CYS A 57 16.64 5.89 -13.53
CA CYS A 57 15.69 4.90 -14.00
C CYS A 57 16.37 3.96 -14.99
N ASN A 58 16.71 2.77 -14.51
CA ASN A 58 17.08 1.67 -15.37
C ASN A 58 15.89 1.36 -16.30
N LYS A 59 15.92 1.92 -17.51
CA LYS A 59 15.12 1.50 -18.65
C LYS A 59 15.57 0.08 -19.04
N LYS A 60 15.10 -0.94 -18.32
CA LYS A 60 14.77 -2.21 -18.97
C LYS A 60 13.40 -1.99 -19.59
N LEU A 61 13.31 -1.36 -20.76
CA LEU A 61 13.45 -1.97 -22.09
C LEU A 61 12.72 -3.33 -22.17
N SER A 62 11.59 -3.27 -22.86
CA SER A 62 10.69 -4.34 -23.30
C SER A 62 9.77 -4.96 -22.25
#